data_AF-A0A553QPK9-F1
#
_entry.id   AF-A0A553QPK9-F1
#
_cell.length_a   1.000
_cell.length_b   1.000
_cell.length_c   1.000
_cell.angle_alpha   90.00
_cell.angle_beta   90.00
_cell.angle_gamma   90.00
#
_symmetry.space_group_name_H-M   'P 1'
#
loop_
_entity.id
_entity.type
_entity.pdbx_description
1 polymer ?
#
loop_
_entity_poly.entity_id
_entity_poly.type
_entity_poly.pdbx_seq_one_letter_code
_entity_poly.pdbx_strand_id
1 'polypeptide(L)'
;MEGESVSLSCGRDGEWILWKFGDEETLIAGIEDYGWSAGVFVDVLDGRFTDRLKLDSKTGTLTISNIRAEHAGDYRCYESFRSLTVFRVSVYDPGHCCGPTELVIRLVLAALVGVATVLLVVYYVRSGRVERGRTRVRDSQT
;
A
#
# COMPACT_ATOMS: atom_id res chain seq x y z
N MET A 1 -7.42 -6.82 -0.88
CA MET A 1 -6.96 -6.19 -2.14
C MET A 1 -7.83 -4.97 -2.42
N GLU A 2 -7.38 -4.01 -3.23
CA GLU A 2 -8.29 -2.94 -3.67
C GLU A 2 -9.54 -3.53 -4.33
N GLY A 3 -10.70 -2.93 -4.06
CA GLY A 3 -12.00 -3.39 -4.54
C GLY A 3 -12.67 -4.46 -3.67
N GLU A 4 -11.96 -5.05 -2.72
CA GLU A 4 -12.52 -6.06 -1.82
C GLU A 4 -13.26 -5.43 -0.63
N SER A 5 -14.01 -6.27 0.09
CA SER A 5 -14.58 -5.90 1.38
C SER A 5 -13.68 -6.35 2.51
N VAL A 6 -13.59 -5.54 3.56
CA VAL A 6 -12.92 -5.90 4.81
C VAL A 6 -13.91 -5.78 5.96
N SER A 7 -13.80 -6.68 6.94
CA SER A 7 -14.63 -6.67 8.14
C SER A 7 -13.73 -6.56 9.36
N LEU A 8 -14.01 -5.56 10.20
CA LEU A 8 -13.29 -5.26 11.43
C LEU A 8 -14.23 -5.57 12.59
N SER A 9 -13.83 -6.46 13.49
CA SER A 9 -14.64 -6.89 14.63
C SER A 9 -13.95 -6.53 15.93
N CYS A 10 -14.63 -5.75 16.78
CA CYS A 10 -14.14 -5.42 18.12
C CYS A 10 -14.78 -6.25 19.23
N GLY A 11 -15.63 -7.23 18.90
CA GLY A 11 -16.47 -7.90 19.87
C GLY A 11 -17.57 -6.98 20.41
N ARG A 12 -18.61 -7.58 21.01
CA ARG A 12 -19.71 -6.84 21.63
C ARG A 12 -20.06 -7.49 22.97
N ASP A 13 -19.52 -6.91 24.03
CA ASP A 13 -19.83 -7.16 25.44
C ASP A 13 -20.56 -5.96 26.09
N GLY A 14 -20.60 -4.79 25.44
CA GLY A 14 -21.17 -3.53 25.96
C GLY A 14 -22.43 -3.01 25.24
N GLU A 15 -23.03 -1.96 25.83
CA GLU A 15 -24.26 -1.33 25.33
C GLU A 15 -24.01 -0.46 24.07
N TRP A 16 -22.86 0.22 24.02
CA TRP A 16 -22.52 1.23 23.01
C TRP A 16 -21.26 0.84 22.25
N ILE A 17 -21.26 1.05 20.93
CA ILE A 17 -20.08 0.87 20.08
C ILE A 17 -19.91 2.11 19.21
N LEU A 18 -18.69 2.64 19.14
CA LEU A 18 -18.34 3.73 18.23
C LEU A 18 -17.11 3.35 17.40
N TRP A 19 -17.19 3.57 16.10
CA TRP A 19 -16.11 3.41 15.16
C TRP A 19 -15.60 4.77 14.72
N LYS A 20 -14.30 4.98 14.90
CA LYS A 20 -13.62 6.21 14.48
C LYS A 20 -12.48 5.89 13.51
N PHE A 21 -12.24 6.81 12.59
CA PHE A 21 -11.23 6.68 11.55
C PHE A 21 -10.18 7.80 11.61
N GLY A 22 -8.94 7.41 11.38
CA GLY A 22 -7.81 8.32 11.25
C GLY A 22 -7.32 8.90 12.58
N ASP A 23 -6.35 9.81 12.48
CA ASP A 23 -5.76 10.51 13.62
C ASP A 23 -6.70 11.60 14.18
N GLU A 24 -7.57 12.14 13.34
CA GLU A 24 -8.60 13.11 13.72
C GLU A 24 -9.75 12.45 14.49
N GLU A 25 -9.75 11.11 14.61
CA GLU A 25 -10.79 10.35 15.29
C GLU A 25 -12.20 10.70 14.76
N THR A 26 -12.34 10.82 13.44
CA THR A 26 -13.61 11.12 12.80
C THR A 26 -14.58 9.97 13.04
N LEU A 27 -15.75 10.24 13.61
CA LEU A 27 -16.79 9.26 13.82
C LEU A 27 -17.36 8.82 12.46
N ILE A 28 -17.37 7.51 12.19
CA ILE A 28 -17.81 6.95 10.90
C ILE A 28 -18.98 5.99 11.04
N ALA A 29 -19.15 5.36 12.20
CA ALA A 29 -20.32 4.54 12.50
C ALA A 29 -20.49 4.36 14.00
N GLY A 30 -21.72 4.11 14.44
CA GLY A 30 -21.99 3.88 15.86
C GLY A 30 -23.30 3.14 16.10
N ILE A 31 -23.37 2.55 17.30
CA ILE A 31 -24.57 2.00 17.90
C ILE A 31 -24.79 2.76 19.19
N GLU A 32 -25.85 3.56 19.22
CA GLU A 32 -26.23 4.38 20.36
C GLU A 32 -27.57 3.93 20.93
N ASP A 33 -27.67 3.74 22.25
CA ASP A 33 -28.91 3.38 22.94
C ASP A 33 -29.59 4.60 23.58
N TYR A 34 -30.49 5.24 22.83
CA TYR A 34 -31.24 6.42 23.32
C TYR A 34 -32.34 6.07 24.34
N GLY A 35 -32.11 5.13 25.27
CA GLY A 35 -33.02 4.74 26.35
C GLY A 35 -34.36 4.14 25.93
N TRP A 36 -34.71 4.23 24.64
CA TRP A 36 -35.93 3.70 24.01
C TRP A 36 -35.68 3.05 22.65
N SER A 37 -34.50 3.26 22.04
CA SER A 37 -34.10 2.58 20.81
C SER A 37 -32.59 2.62 20.63
N ALA A 38 -32.00 1.44 20.42
CA ALA A 38 -30.67 1.32 19.86
C ALA A 38 -30.71 1.71 18.37
N GLY A 39 -30.10 2.85 18.04
CA GLY A 39 -29.94 3.34 16.67
C GLY A 39 -28.59 2.92 16.10
N VAL A 40 -28.58 2.40 14.88
CA VAL A 40 -27.35 2.28 14.08
C VAL A 40 -27.27 3.53 13.21
N PHE A 41 -26.16 4.25 13.30
CA PHE A 41 -25.87 5.32 12.36
C PHE A 41 -24.52 5.08 11.69
N VAL A 42 -24.44 5.53 10.45
CA VAL A 42 -23.24 5.51 9.63
C VAL A 42 -23.07 6.95 9.20
N ASP A 43 -22.01 7.59 9.65
CA ASP A 43 -21.79 9.00 9.39
C ASP A 43 -20.94 9.20 8.15
N VAL A 44 -21.41 10.10 7.30
CA VAL A 44 -20.84 10.48 6.00
C VAL A 44 -20.20 11.86 6.13
N LEU A 45 -19.77 12.30 7.33
CA LEU A 45 -19.13 13.61 7.53
C LEU A 45 -17.99 13.89 6.54
N ASP A 46 -17.20 12.86 6.22
CA ASP A 46 -16.08 12.98 5.27
C ASP A 46 -16.46 12.66 3.82
N GLY A 47 -17.67 12.13 3.56
CA GLY A 47 -18.09 11.69 2.21
C GLY A 47 -17.30 10.51 1.61
N ARG A 48 -16.08 10.27 2.09
CA ARG A 48 -15.16 9.20 1.67
C ARG A 48 -15.80 7.82 1.69
N PHE A 49 -16.61 7.59 2.70
CA PHE A 49 -17.23 6.30 3.00
C PHE A 49 -18.67 6.15 2.46
N THR A 50 -19.10 7.06 1.57
CA THR A 50 -20.45 7.05 0.99
C THR A 50 -20.80 5.67 0.43
N ASP A 51 -21.92 5.10 0.90
CA ASP A 51 -22.46 3.78 0.54
C ASP A 51 -21.52 2.57 0.75
N ARG A 52 -20.41 2.74 1.46
CA ARG A 52 -19.39 1.68 1.64
C ARG A 52 -19.44 1.00 3.00
N LEU A 53 -19.93 1.71 4.01
CA LEU A 53 -19.93 1.24 5.40
C LEU A 53 -21.20 0.49 5.75
N LYS A 54 -21.03 -0.61 6.48
CA LYS A 54 -22.12 -1.36 7.08
C LYS A 54 -21.71 -1.81 8.48
N LEU A 55 -22.49 -1.43 9.48
CA LEU A 55 -22.29 -1.84 10.87
C LEU A 55 -23.31 -2.92 11.25
N ASP A 56 -22.82 -4.08 11.66
CA ASP A 56 -23.66 -5.13 12.25
C ASP A 56 -23.92 -4.81 13.72
N SER A 57 -25.18 -4.50 14.04
CA SER A 57 -25.59 -4.12 15.39
C SER A 57 -25.46 -5.24 16.42
N LYS A 58 -25.49 -6.51 15.99
CA LYS A 58 -25.41 -7.66 16.89
C LYS A 58 -23.98 -7.99 17.27
N THR A 59 -23.06 -7.86 16.32
CA THR A 59 -21.66 -8.28 16.51
C THR A 59 -20.70 -7.12 16.74
N GLY A 60 -21.12 -5.88 16.45
CA GLY A 60 -20.24 -4.71 16.46
C GLY A 60 -19.30 -4.65 15.27
N THR A 61 -19.47 -5.53 14.28
CA THR A 61 -18.57 -5.65 13.13
C THR A 61 -18.81 -4.54 12.13
N LEU A 62 -17.77 -3.75 11.86
CA LEU A 62 -17.76 -2.76 10.79
C LEU A 62 -17.27 -3.42 9.50
N THR A 63 -18.09 -3.39 8.46
CA THR A 63 -17.70 -3.83 7.12
C THR A 63 -17.53 -2.63 6.21
N ILE A 64 -16.37 -2.56 5.54
CA ILE A 64 -16.02 -1.56 4.55
C ILE A 64 -15.99 -2.28 3.21
N SER A 65 -16.93 -1.95 2.33
CA SER A 65 -17.02 -2.55 0.99
C SER A 65 -16.26 -1.74 -0.04
N ASN A 66 -15.76 -2.43 -1.08
CA ASN A 66 -15.04 -1.82 -2.19
C ASN A 66 -13.92 -0.87 -1.68
N ILE A 67 -13.02 -1.42 -0.86
CA ILE A 67 -11.96 -0.66 -0.22
C ILE A 67 -10.99 -0.10 -1.26
N ARG A 68 -10.41 1.07 -0.99
CA ARG A 68 -9.53 1.83 -1.89
C ARG A 68 -8.39 2.42 -1.08
N ALA A 69 -7.33 2.89 -1.76
CA ALA A 69 -6.18 3.50 -1.11
C ALA A 69 -6.57 4.64 -0.12
N GLU A 70 -7.60 5.43 -0.43
CA GLU A 70 -8.11 6.51 0.42
C GLU A 70 -8.72 6.04 1.76
N HIS A 71 -9.17 4.78 1.82
CA HIS A 71 -9.72 4.14 3.01
C HIS A 71 -8.65 3.48 3.89
N ALA A 72 -7.38 3.49 3.46
CA ALA A 72 -6.29 2.99 4.29
C ALA A 72 -6.08 3.92 5.49
N GLY A 73 -5.78 3.34 6.65
CA GLY A 73 -5.61 4.09 7.89
C GLY A 73 -5.90 3.27 9.13
N ASP A 74 -5.84 3.97 10.27
CA ASP A 74 -6.12 3.39 11.57
C ASP A 74 -7.62 3.55 11.91
N TYR A 75 -8.25 2.44 12.28
CA TYR A 75 -9.65 2.36 12.71
C TYR A 75 -9.68 2.03 14.18
N ARG A 76 -10.41 2.81 14.98
CA ARG A 76 -10.51 2.63 16.43
C ARG A 76 -11.94 2.27 16.79
N CYS A 77 -12.12 1.17 17.52
CA CYS A 77 -13.40 0.82 18.12
C CYS A 77 -13.39 1.16 19.62
N TYR A 78 -14.45 1.83 20.06
CA TYR A 78 -14.73 2.14 21.46
C TYR A 78 -15.98 1.39 21.88
N GLU A 79 -15.90 0.70 23.00
CA GLU A 79 -17.04 0.03 23.62
C GLU A 79 -17.23 0.57 25.02
N SER A 80 -18.43 1.03 25.37
CA SER A 80 -18.74 1.57 26.71
C SER A 80 -17.66 2.53 27.24
N PHE A 81 -17.15 3.42 26.37
CA PHE A 81 -16.09 4.41 26.61
C PHE A 81 -14.67 3.86 26.83
N ARG A 82 -14.45 2.54 26.71
CA ARG A 82 -13.10 1.94 26.66
C ARG A 82 -12.64 1.81 25.22
N SER A 83 -11.44 2.33 24.93
CA SER A 83 -10.75 2.04 23.67
C SER A 83 -10.23 0.60 23.73
N LEU A 84 -10.84 -0.32 22.99
CA LEU A 84 -10.44 -1.73 23.02
C LEU A 84 -9.37 -2.06 22.00
N THR A 85 -9.50 -1.58 20.75
CA THR A 85 -8.69 -2.12 19.66
C THR A 85 -8.50 -1.12 18.54
N VAL A 86 -7.25 -1.02 18.06
CA VAL A 86 -6.87 -0.26 16.86
C VAL A 86 -6.60 -1.27 15.74
N PHE A 87 -7.32 -1.12 14.63
CA PHE A 87 -7.13 -1.88 13.41
C PHE A 87 -6.41 -1.02 12.39
N ARG A 88 -5.21 -1.42 11.99
CA ARG A 88 -4.49 -0.77 10.90
C ARG A 88 -4.83 -1.45 9.59
N VAL A 89 -5.48 -0.72 8.69
CA VAL A 89 -5.90 -1.23 7.38
C VAL A 89 -4.99 -0.64 6.31
N SER A 90 -4.33 -1.53 5.55
CA SER A 90 -3.58 -1.18 4.34
C SER A 90 -4.25 -1.78 3.12
N VAL A 91 -4.22 -1.04 2.01
CA VAL A 91 -4.81 -1.47 0.73
C VAL A 91 -3.69 -1.66 -0.26
N TYR A 92 -3.62 -2.87 -0.81
CA TYR A 92 -2.70 -3.20 -1.89
C TYR A 92 -3.41 -3.04 -3.23
N ASP A 93 -2.98 -2.06 -4.01
CA ASP A 93 -3.35 -1.91 -5.43
C ASP A 93 -2.15 -2.30 -6.32
N PRO A 94 -2.22 -3.44 -7.02
CA PRO A 94 -1.20 -3.82 -8.00
C PRO A 94 -1.21 -2.92 -9.26
N GLY A 95 -2.26 -2.13 -9.49
CA GLY A 95 -2.42 -1.24 -10.65
C GLY A 95 -1.70 0.12 -10.52
N HIS A 96 -1.54 0.66 -9.31
CA HIS A 96 -0.88 1.96 -9.05
C HIS A 96 0.44 1.88 -8.25
N CYS A 97 1.03 0.70 -8.05
CA CYS A 97 2.37 0.64 -7.45
C CYS A 97 3.54 0.94 -8.42
N CYS A 98 3.24 1.45 -9.61
CA CYS A 98 4.22 1.95 -10.56
C CYS A 98 4.18 3.49 -10.62
N GLY A 99 4.72 4.16 -9.61
CA GLY A 99 5.10 5.55 -9.76
C GLY A 99 6.17 5.71 -10.85
N PRO A 100 6.49 6.93 -11.32
CA PRO A 100 7.52 7.16 -12.34
C PRO A 100 8.89 6.57 -11.97
N THR A 101 9.11 6.24 -10.69
CA THR A 101 10.32 5.58 -10.19
C THR A 101 10.57 4.20 -10.81
N GLU A 102 9.55 3.43 -11.21
CA GLU A 102 9.81 2.14 -11.87
C GLU A 102 10.42 2.34 -13.28
N LEU A 103 9.89 3.31 -14.03
CA LEU A 103 10.45 3.68 -15.33
C LEU A 103 11.85 4.27 -15.18
N VAL A 104 12.07 5.11 -14.17
CA VAL A 104 13.40 5.65 -13.87
C VAL A 104 14.39 4.54 -13.49
N ILE A 105 14.01 3.59 -12.62
CA ILE A 105 14.86 2.45 -12.23
C ILE A 105 15.17 1.58 -13.45
N ARG A 106 14.17 1.27 -14.29
CA ARG A 106 14.38 0.50 -15.53
C ARG A 106 15.33 1.22 -16.49
N LEU A 107 15.20 2.53 -16.65
CA LEU A 107 16.11 3.35 -17.47
C LEU A 107 17.54 3.35 -16.93
N VAL A 108 17.71 3.52 -15.61
CA VAL A 108 19.03 3.50 -14.96
C VAL A 108 19.70 2.13 -15.12
N LEU A 109 18.96 1.04 -14.90
CA LEU A 109 19.48 -0.32 -15.08
C LEU A 109 19.88 -0.58 -16.54
N ALA A 110 19.05 -0.18 -17.51
CA ALA A 110 19.36 -0.32 -18.94
C ALA A 110 20.61 0.48 -19.34
N ALA A 111 20.74 1.71 -18.84
CA ALA A 111 21.91 2.54 -19.09
C ALA A 111 23.20 1.94 -18.49
N LEU A 112 23.17 1.47 -17.24
CA LEU A 112 24.33 0.87 -16.59
C LEU A 112 24.81 -0.41 -17.31
N VAL A 113 23.89 -1.28 -17.70
CA VAL A 113 24.20 -2.49 -18.48
C VAL A 113 24.75 -2.12 -19.87
N GLY A 114 24.16 -1.12 -20.52
CA GLY A 114 24.66 -0.58 -21.80
C GLY A 114 26.10 -0.05 -21.69
N VAL A 115 26.40 0.74 -20.66
CA VAL A 115 27.76 1.26 -20.43
C VAL A 115 28.75 0.14 -20.15
N ALA A 116 28.40 -0.81 -19.28
CA ALA A 116 29.28 -1.93 -18.95
C ALA A 116 29.62 -2.81 -20.17
N THR A 117 28.62 -3.10 -21.00
CA THR A 117 28.82 -3.87 -22.24
C THR A 117 29.70 -3.14 -23.24
N VAL A 118 29.50 -1.83 -23.44
CA VAL A 118 30.36 -1.00 -24.30
C VAL A 118 31.80 -0.99 -23.80
N LEU A 119 32.02 -0.78 -22.50
CA LEU A 119 33.36 -0.80 -21.90
C LEU A 119 34.05 -2.16 -22.09
N LEU A 120 33.33 -3.26 -21.90
CA LEU A 120 33.86 -4.61 -22.07
C LEU A 120 34.25 -4.89 -23.53
N VAL A 121 33.42 -4.48 -24.49
CA VAL A 121 33.74 -4.58 -25.93
C VAL A 121 34.98 -3.75 -26.28
N VAL A 122 35.06 -2.51 -25.80
CA VAL A 122 36.24 -1.65 -26.02
C VAL A 122 37.50 -2.26 -25.43
N TYR A 123 37.40 -2.80 -24.21
CA TYR A 123 38.49 -3.49 -23.55
C TYR A 123 38.97 -4.69 -24.38
N TYR A 124 38.05 -5.54 -24.85
CA TYR A 124 38.38 -6.71 -25.68
C TYR A 124 39.06 -6.32 -26.99
N VAL A 125 38.53 -5.32 -27.71
CA VAL A 125 39.11 -4.83 -28.97
C VAL A 125 40.50 -4.24 -28.76
N ARG A 126 40.70 -3.45 -27.70
CA ARG A 126 42.01 -2.86 -27.39
C ARG A 126 43.02 -3.94 -26.98
N SER A 127 42.63 -4.87 -26.12
CA SER A 127 43.50 -5.97 -25.67
C SER A 127 43.96 -6.85 -26.85
N GLY A 128 43.03 -7.24 -27.72
CA GLY A 128 43.35 -8.04 -28.91
C GLY A 128 44.26 -7.30 -29.92
N ARG A 129 44.20 -5.96 -29.99
CA ARG A 129 45.14 -5.17 -30.80
C ARG A 129 46.51 -5.02 -30.16
N VAL A 130 46.60 -5.00 -28.82
CA VAL A 130 47.88 -4.98 -28.10
C VAL A 130 48.63 -6.30 -28.30
N GLU A 131 47.93 -7.44 -28.24
CA GLU A 131 48.55 -8.75 -28.49
C GLU A 131 48.98 -8.94 -29.95
N ARG A 132 48.20 -8.44 -30.93
CA ARG A 132 48.59 -8.45 -32.35
C ARG A 132 49.71 -7.46 -32.69
N GLY A 133 49.88 -6.38 -31.93
CA GLY A 133 51.03 -5.48 -32.04
C GLY A 133 52.33 -6.14 -31.58
N ARG A 134 52.27 -7.04 -30.59
CA ARG A 134 53.43 -7.74 -30.04
C ARG A 134 53.93 -8.89 -30.91
N THR A 135 53.04 -9.52 -31.68
CA THR A 135 53.41 -10.58 -32.64
C THR A 135 54.04 -10.02 -33.93
N ARG A 136 53.59 -8.86 -34.43
CA ARG A 136 54.23 -8.21 -35.59
C ARG A 136 55.64 -7.65 -35.33
N VAL A 137 55.94 -7.21 -34.10
CA VAL A 137 57.28 -6.73 -33.75
C VAL A 137 58.29 -7.89 -33.64
N ARG A 138 57.83 -9.12 -33.35
CA ARG A 138 58.69 -10.30 -33.24
C ARG A 138 59.10 -10.89 -34.59
N ASP A 139 58.25 -10.77 -35.62
CA ASP A 139 58.55 -11.25 -36.98
C ASP A 139 59.37 -10.25 -37.81
N SER A 140 59.59 -9.02 -37.32
CA SER A 140 60.45 -8.01 -37.97
C SER A 140 61.92 -8.04 -37.52
N GLN A 141 62.35 -9.06 -36.76
CA GLN A 141 63.70 -9.15 -36.19
C GLN A 141 64.42 -10.49 -36.48
N THR A 142 64.04 -11.20 -37.55
CA THR A 142 64.79 -12.33 -38.14
C THR A 142 65.09 -12.07 -39.60
#